data_AF-A0A7S4AJM2-F1
#
_entry.id   AF-A0A7S4AJM2-F1
#
_cell.length_a   1.000
_cell.length_b   1.000
_cell.length_c   1.000
_cell.angle_alpha   90.00
_cell.angle_beta   90.00
_cell.angle_gamma   90.00
#
_symmetry.space_group_name_H-M   'P 1'
#
loop_
_entity.id
_entity.type
_entity.pdbx_description
1 polymer ?
#
loop_
_entity_poly.entity_id
_entity_poly.type
_entity_poly.pdbx_seq_one_letter_code
_entity_poly.pdbx_strand_id
1 'polypeptide(L)'
;MGSDGATATTTAPAENPANTNNDGNNNDNSRDQDQEPIEYNPRWMGYLCILTFSGINFISISNVPGDSGNRIWTSNMIFGVPTFLIASIILIQDRCRSRLKFNYTKCKNGYLEGSILLFLVIWWIVGVACITRPGGIAYTVSNIYYSAWFTFASCVYTLDKWSASKDILSIAEITSVSFTLRYWWIHFTAAFVVFVSSISLEVQLSDNRVPSLTMSDREDAFFGIVMGLLSLIVSSFFILVHYDFITFLEEGGWSELFLTVLLVVVWIIALSIFTSSGGIASSISGFDCLPELPELQYEWVKIHNCTIVQNGVEMECRFRFMPGSNLYYACWACMLSSIAIGFKWKAAQALKFAESQAELQQKQQNEVDVEGYEDGDDDDDDNPP
;
A
#
# COMPACT_ATOMS: atom_id res chain seq x y z
N MET A 1 26.10 16.91 -13.11
CA MET A 1 25.31 16.67 -14.34
C MET A 1 24.00 17.38 -14.13
N GLY A 2 23.85 18.56 -14.75
CA GLY A 2 22.68 19.42 -14.58
C GLY A 2 21.57 18.97 -15.49
N SER A 3 20.47 18.51 -14.91
CA SER A 3 19.19 18.33 -15.60
C SER A 3 18.41 19.63 -15.40
N ASP A 4 18.50 20.54 -16.37
CA ASP A 4 17.65 21.72 -16.44
C ASP A 4 16.21 21.26 -16.70
N GLY A 5 15.44 21.15 -15.62
CA GLY A 5 14.00 20.94 -15.67
C GLY A 5 13.34 22.19 -16.26
N ALA A 6 12.83 22.06 -17.48
CA ALA A 6 12.05 23.10 -18.14
C ALA A 6 10.76 23.39 -17.34
N THR A 7 10.78 24.47 -16.57
CA THR A 7 9.61 24.99 -15.86
C THR A 7 8.67 25.62 -16.88
N ALA A 8 7.55 24.95 -17.17
CA ALA A 8 6.46 25.51 -17.97
C ALA A 8 5.91 26.75 -17.26
N THR A 9 6.34 27.93 -17.73
CA THR A 9 5.89 29.22 -17.23
C THR A 9 4.52 29.51 -17.85
N THR A 10 3.46 29.28 -17.10
CA THR A 10 2.10 29.72 -17.45
C THR A 10 2.06 31.25 -17.42
N THR A 11 2.11 31.85 -18.61
CA THR A 11 1.87 33.27 -18.83
C THR A 11 0.49 33.65 -18.30
N ALA A 12 0.47 34.51 -17.28
CA ALA A 12 -0.74 35.14 -16.77
C ALA A 12 -1.40 36.00 -17.87
N PRO A 13 -2.74 36.01 -17.99
CA PRO A 13 -3.42 36.91 -18.91
C PRO A 13 -3.28 38.36 -18.44
N ALA A 14 -2.99 39.25 -19.41
CA ALA A 14 -2.80 40.68 -19.20
C ALA A 14 -4.03 41.36 -18.58
N GLU A 15 -3.82 42.10 -17.49
CA GLU A 15 -4.81 42.98 -16.90
C GLU A 15 -5.10 44.17 -17.83
N ASN A 16 -6.37 44.31 -18.23
CA ASN A 16 -6.89 45.50 -18.90
C ASN A 16 -7.21 46.58 -17.84
N PRO A 17 -6.65 47.80 -17.92
CA PRO A 17 -7.10 48.90 -17.09
C PRO A 17 -8.34 49.55 -17.75
N ALA A 18 -9.52 49.29 -17.19
CA ALA A 18 -10.73 49.99 -17.60
C ALA A 18 -11.46 50.61 -16.41
N ASN A 19 -11.15 51.90 -16.24
CA ASN A 19 -12.10 53.01 -16.17
C ASN A 19 -13.11 53.07 -15.01
N THR A 20 -12.82 54.02 -14.12
CA THR A 20 -13.71 54.65 -13.15
C THR A 20 -14.90 55.36 -13.81
N ASN A 21 -16.08 55.20 -13.19
CA ASN A 21 -17.19 56.14 -13.00
C ASN A 21 -18.53 55.53 -13.39
N ASN A 22 -19.35 55.20 -12.37
CA ASN A 22 -20.73 55.68 -12.38
C ASN A 22 -21.33 55.69 -10.99
N ASP A 23 -21.78 56.87 -10.58
CA ASP A 23 -22.55 57.14 -9.38
C ASP A 23 -23.98 56.61 -9.51
N GLY A 24 -24.48 56.09 -8.38
CA GLY A 24 -25.87 56.26 -7.97
C GLY A 24 -26.95 55.48 -8.72
N ASN A 25 -27.33 54.32 -8.17
CA ASN A 25 -28.75 54.13 -7.86
C ASN A 25 -28.97 53.08 -6.78
N ASN A 26 -29.56 53.52 -5.66
CA ASN A 26 -30.15 52.67 -4.65
C ASN A 26 -31.28 51.84 -5.28
N ASN A 27 -31.13 50.52 -5.28
CA ASN A 27 -32.27 49.62 -5.27
C ASN A 27 -31.94 48.45 -4.33
N ASP A 28 -32.62 48.46 -3.19
CA ASP A 28 -32.70 47.40 -2.18
C ASP A 28 -33.33 46.12 -2.74
N ASN A 29 -32.68 45.46 -3.71
CA ASN A 29 -32.88 44.04 -3.99
C ASN A 29 -31.72 43.27 -3.37
N SER A 30 -31.72 43.32 -2.04
CA SER A 30 -30.75 42.65 -1.20
C SER A 30 -31.05 41.15 -1.11
N ARG A 31 -29.99 40.36 -1.29
CA ARG A 31 -29.77 39.00 -0.77
C ARG A 31 -30.15 37.82 -1.65
N ASP A 32 -29.79 37.86 -2.93
CA ASP A 32 -29.03 36.72 -3.46
C ASP A 32 -27.55 37.02 -3.17
N GLN A 33 -27.14 36.78 -1.91
CA GLN A 33 -25.71 36.64 -1.63
C GLN A 33 -25.27 35.45 -2.47
N ASP A 34 -24.48 35.71 -3.51
CA ASP A 34 -23.77 34.69 -4.28
C ASP A 34 -23.09 33.74 -3.28
N GLN A 35 -23.77 32.64 -2.96
CA GLN A 35 -23.22 31.64 -2.06
C GLN A 35 -22.05 31.04 -2.82
N GLU A 36 -20.84 31.32 -2.35
CA GLU A 36 -19.65 30.67 -2.87
C GLU A 36 -19.93 29.16 -2.97
N PRO A 37 -19.67 28.54 -4.14
CA PRO A 37 -19.95 27.14 -4.34
C PRO A 37 -19.29 26.33 -3.24
N ILE A 38 -20.05 25.40 -2.65
CA ILE A 38 -19.57 24.58 -1.54
C ILE A 38 -18.41 23.72 -2.06
N GLU A 39 -17.20 24.11 -1.72
CA GLU A 39 -16.01 23.33 -1.99
C GLU A 39 -15.95 22.16 -1.01
N TYR A 40 -16.14 20.94 -1.53
CA TYR A 40 -16.06 19.70 -0.78
C TYR A 40 -14.60 19.33 -0.48
N ASN A 41 -14.34 18.75 0.69
CA ASN A 41 -13.02 18.24 1.01
C ASN A 41 -12.64 17.11 0.03
N PRO A 42 -11.57 17.23 -0.79
CA PRO A 42 -11.20 16.21 -1.77
C PRO A 42 -10.88 14.84 -1.15
N ARG A 43 -10.66 14.79 0.17
CA ARG A 43 -10.35 13.59 0.94
C ARG A 43 -11.58 12.89 1.55
N TRP A 44 -12.79 13.37 1.30
CA TRP A 44 -14.02 12.82 1.88
C TRP A 44 -14.16 11.30 1.67
N MET A 45 -13.72 10.80 0.52
CA MET A 45 -13.75 9.36 0.19
C MET A 45 -12.85 8.56 1.14
N GLY A 46 -11.66 9.06 1.46
CA GLY A 46 -10.74 8.41 2.39
C GLY A 46 -11.34 8.28 3.79
N TYR A 47 -11.95 9.36 4.30
CA TYR A 47 -12.67 9.32 5.58
C TYR A 47 -13.88 8.39 5.57
N LEU A 48 -14.61 8.32 4.45
CA LEU A 48 -15.71 7.38 4.29
C LEU A 48 -15.22 5.93 4.38
N CYS A 49 -14.11 5.60 3.70
CA CYS A 49 -13.51 4.28 3.83
C CYS A 49 -13.07 3.98 5.27
N ILE A 50 -12.40 4.92 5.95
CA ILE A 50 -12.02 4.76 7.36
C ILE A 50 -13.26 4.48 8.22
N LEU A 51 -14.34 5.26 8.05
CA LEU A 51 -15.60 5.09 8.76
C LEU A 51 -16.21 3.70 8.51
N THR A 52 -16.34 3.30 7.25
CA THR A 52 -16.98 2.04 6.87
C THR A 52 -16.19 0.84 7.40
N PHE A 53 -14.88 0.79 7.21
CA PHE A 53 -14.08 -0.37 7.62
C PHE A 53 -13.86 -0.43 9.14
N SER A 54 -13.72 0.71 9.83
CA SER A 54 -13.72 0.71 11.31
C SER A 54 -15.09 0.32 11.89
N GLY A 55 -16.18 0.68 11.21
CA GLY A 55 -17.53 0.22 11.53
C GLY A 55 -17.70 -1.29 11.36
N ILE A 56 -17.19 -1.87 10.26
CA ILE A 56 -17.17 -3.32 10.04
C ILE A 56 -16.36 -4.02 11.14
N ASN A 57 -15.18 -3.49 11.49
CA ASN A 57 -14.37 -4.00 12.60
C ASN A 57 -15.17 -4.06 13.89
N PHE A 58 -15.87 -2.97 14.23
CA PHE A 58 -16.66 -2.86 15.45
C PHE A 58 -17.86 -3.82 15.46
N ILE A 59 -18.67 -3.84 14.39
CA ILE A 59 -19.87 -4.68 14.31
C ILE A 59 -19.50 -6.17 14.29
N SER A 60 -18.41 -6.54 13.61
CA SER A 60 -17.98 -7.94 13.50
C SER A 60 -17.58 -8.56 14.86
N ILE A 61 -17.38 -7.75 15.90
CA ILE A 61 -17.15 -8.23 17.26
C ILE A 61 -18.33 -9.06 17.77
N SER A 62 -19.57 -8.74 17.38
CA SER A 62 -20.75 -9.51 17.83
C SER A 62 -20.74 -10.97 17.36
N ASN A 63 -19.96 -11.29 16.33
CA ASN A 63 -19.84 -12.63 15.77
C ASN A 63 -18.75 -13.47 16.47
N VAL A 64 -18.03 -12.88 17.42
CA VAL A 64 -16.95 -13.53 18.14
C VAL A 64 -17.58 -14.37 19.27
N PRO A 65 -17.33 -15.70 19.33
CA PRO A 65 -17.91 -16.56 20.35
C PRO A 65 -17.62 -16.06 21.77
N GLY A 66 -18.62 -16.08 22.66
CA GLY A 66 -18.54 -15.48 24.01
C GLY A 66 -17.42 -16.02 24.90
N ASP A 67 -16.93 -17.23 24.64
CA ASP A 67 -15.86 -17.87 25.42
C ASP A 67 -14.44 -17.40 25.03
N SER A 68 -14.30 -16.66 23.93
CA SER A 68 -13.01 -16.12 23.49
C SER A 68 -12.65 -14.87 24.32
N GLY A 69 -12.06 -15.14 25.49
CA GLY A 69 -11.75 -14.24 26.61
C GLY A 69 -11.70 -12.72 26.36
N ASN A 70 -12.26 -11.97 27.32
CA ASN A 70 -12.41 -10.50 27.37
C ASN A 70 -11.28 -9.68 26.71
N ARG A 71 -10.01 -10.10 26.87
CA ARG A 71 -8.84 -9.40 26.34
C ARG A 71 -8.87 -9.24 24.80
N ILE A 72 -9.41 -10.23 24.10
CA ILE A 72 -9.47 -10.27 22.63
C ILE A 72 -10.52 -9.26 22.13
N TRP A 73 -11.71 -9.29 22.75
CA TRP A 73 -12.79 -8.32 22.54
C TRP A 73 -12.34 -6.88 22.79
N THR A 74 -11.69 -6.63 23.91
CA THR A 74 -11.24 -5.29 24.30
C THR A 74 -10.28 -4.70 23.26
N SER A 75 -9.40 -5.52 22.68
CA SER A 75 -8.43 -5.04 21.68
C SER A 75 -9.13 -4.47 20.44
N ASN A 76 -10.11 -5.19 19.86
CA ASN A 76 -10.80 -4.69 18.67
C ASN A 76 -11.67 -3.45 18.98
N MET A 77 -12.32 -3.40 20.15
CA MET A 77 -13.07 -2.21 20.57
C MET A 77 -12.18 -0.98 20.72
N ILE A 78 -10.98 -1.15 21.31
CA ILE A 78 -10.02 -0.05 21.50
C ILE A 78 -9.62 0.56 20.16
N PHE A 79 -9.36 -0.24 19.12
CA PHE A 79 -8.94 0.31 17.83
C PHE A 79 -10.10 0.78 16.95
N GLY A 80 -11.19 -0.01 16.88
CA GLY A 80 -12.33 0.24 16.00
C GLY A 80 -13.18 1.44 16.42
N VAL A 81 -13.60 1.51 17.70
CA VAL A 81 -14.57 2.52 18.17
C VAL A 81 -14.03 3.95 18.06
N PRO A 82 -12.83 4.29 18.57
CA PRO A 82 -12.31 5.64 18.44
C PRO A 82 -12.10 6.06 16.98
N THR A 83 -11.63 5.15 16.14
CA THR A 83 -11.44 5.41 14.71
C THR A 83 -12.77 5.72 14.02
N PHE A 84 -13.81 4.93 14.31
CA PHE A 84 -15.15 5.14 13.77
C PHE A 84 -15.72 6.49 14.22
N LEU A 85 -15.59 6.82 15.51
CA LEU A 85 -16.08 8.10 16.05
C LEU A 85 -15.33 9.30 15.47
N ILE A 86 -13.99 9.23 15.37
CA ILE A 86 -13.18 10.30 14.78
C ILE A 86 -13.58 10.53 13.32
N ALA A 87 -13.66 9.48 12.50
CA ALA A 87 -14.07 9.59 11.10
C ALA A 87 -15.51 10.12 10.95
N SER A 88 -16.42 9.68 11.83
CA SER A 88 -17.81 10.16 11.87
C SER A 88 -17.85 11.67 12.12
N ILE A 89 -17.13 12.14 13.14
CA ILE A 89 -17.09 13.55 13.51
C ILE A 89 -16.52 14.38 12.36
N ILE A 90 -15.43 13.94 11.73
CA ILE A 90 -14.83 14.65 10.59
C ILE A 90 -15.81 14.76 9.42
N LEU A 91 -16.50 13.68 9.06
CA LEU A 91 -17.47 13.68 7.96
C LEU A 91 -18.71 14.53 8.29
N ILE A 92 -19.21 14.48 9.52
CA ILE A 92 -20.32 15.34 9.97
C ILE A 92 -19.90 16.81 9.93
N GLN A 93 -18.70 17.15 10.39
CA GLN A 93 -18.18 18.52 10.34
C GLN A 93 -18.04 19.03 8.91
N ASP A 94 -17.56 18.18 7.99
CA ASP A 94 -17.44 18.50 6.56
C ASP A 94 -18.81 18.80 5.94
N ARG A 95 -19.83 18.00 6.26
CA ARG A 95 -21.20 18.17 5.73
C ARG A 95 -21.99 19.29 6.42
N CYS A 96 -21.73 19.58 7.69
CA CYS A 96 -22.42 20.61 8.47
C CYS A 96 -21.68 21.96 8.53
N ARG A 97 -20.75 22.21 7.60
CA ARG A 97 -19.90 23.42 7.56
C ARG A 97 -20.68 24.74 7.63
N SER A 98 -21.91 24.80 7.10
CA SER A 98 -22.75 26.01 7.17
C SER A 98 -23.32 26.29 8.56
N ARG A 99 -23.42 25.28 9.43
CA ARG A 99 -24.01 25.39 10.78
C ARG A 99 -22.96 25.43 11.89
N LEU A 100 -21.79 24.84 11.67
CA LEU A 100 -20.72 24.78 12.66
C LEU A 100 -19.71 25.91 12.45
N LYS A 101 -19.48 26.72 13.49
CA LYS A 101 -18.46 27.80 13.45
C LYS A 101 -17.03 27.27 13.34
N PHE A 102 -16.81 26.00 13.67
CA PHE A 102 -15.49 25.38 13.65
C PHE A 102 -15.24 24.68 12.31
N ASN A 103 -14.26 25.17 11.55
CA ASN A 103 -13.81 24.53 10.34
C ASN A 103 -12.51 23.75 10.61
N TYR A 104 -12.66 22.43 10.73
CA TYR A 104 -11.56 21.50 10.99
C TYR A 104 -10.44 21.57 9.94
N THR A 105 -10.80 21.62 8.65
CA THR A 105 -9.83 21.65 7.53
C THR A 105 -9.04 22.96 7.46
N LYS A 106 -9.62 24.08 7.93
CA LYS A 106 -8.96 25.39 7.97
C LYS A 106 -8.24 25.66 9.29
N CYS A 107 -8.54 24.89 10.34
CA CYS A 107 -7.92 25.08 11.66
C CYS A 107 -6.39 24.87 11.57
N LYS A 108 -5.62 25.86 12.02
CA LYS A 108 -4.14 25.87 11.95
C LYS A 108 -3.64 25.48 10.55
N ASN A 109 -4.16 26.10 9.50
CA ASN A 109 -3.79 25.81 8.10
C ASN A 109 -3.93 24.33 7.70
N GLY A 110 -4.78 23.55 8.38
CA GLY A 110 -4.99 22.13 8.12
C GLY A 110 -3.97 21.20 8.80
N TYR A 111 -3.07 21.69 9.64
CA TYR A 111 -2.12 20.85 10.39
C TYR A 111 -2.80 19.97 11.45
N LEU A 112 -3.95 20.40 11.97
CA LEU A 112 -4.75 19.58 12.88
C LEU A 112 -5.25 18.30 12.20
N GLU A 113 -5.69 18.43 10.94
CA GLU A 113 -6.12 17.29 10.12
C GLU A 113 -4.99 16.28 9.93
N GLY A 114 -3.82 16.75 9.49
CA GLY A 114 -2.65 15.89 9.32
C GLY A 114 -2.20 15.23 10.61
N SER A 115 -2.23 15.94 11.75
CA SER A 115 -1.85 15.38 13.05
C SER A 115 -2.77 14.23 13.46
N ILE A 116 -4.08 14.36 13.21
CA ILE A 116 -5.06 13.30 13.51
C ILE A 116 -4.90 12.12 12.55
N LEU A 117 -4.69 12.37 11.26
CA LEU A 117 -4.42 11.30 10.28
C LEU A 117 -3.13 10.55 10.61
N LEU A 118 -2.05 11.27 10.96
CA LEU A 118 -0.80 10.68 11.39
C LEU A 118 -0.99 9.84 12.66
N PHE A 119 -1.73 10.36 13.65
CA PHE A 119 -2.11 9.60 14.83
C PHE A 119 -2.87 8.32 14.45
N LEU A 120 -3.85 8.39 13.56
CA LEU A 120 -4.62 7.22 13.11
C LEU A 120 -3.73 6.20 12.38
N VAL A 121 -2.77 6.63 11.57
CA VAL A 121 -1.80 5.72 10.92
C VAL A 121 -0.97 4.99 11.98
N ILE A 122 -0.38 5.71 12.93
CA ILE A 122 0.41 5.11 14.02
C ILE A 122 -0.46 4.18 14.88
N TRP A 123 -1.68 4.61 15.19
CA TRP A 123 -2.67 3.86 15.94
C TRP A 123 -3.00 2.53 15.27
N TRP A 124 -3.22 2.54 13.95
CA TRP A 124 -3.55 1.34 13.19
C TRP A 124 -2.34 0.46 12.85
N ILE A 125 -1.10 0.97 12.89
CA ILE A 125 0.09 0.10 12.88
C ILE A 125 0.04 -0.83 14.10
N VAL A 126 -0.18 -0.26 15.29
CA VAL A 126 -0.33 -1.06 16.53
C VAL A 126 -1.60 -1.92 16.46
N GLY A 127 -2.71 -1.35 15.99
CA GLY A 127 -3.99 -2.04 15.86
C GLY A 127 -3.91 -3.30 14.99
N VAL A 128 -3.39 -3.17 13.76
CA VAL A 128 -3.19 -4.30 12.85
C VAL A 128 -2.26 -5.33 13.48
N ALA A 129 -1.13 -4.92 14.08
CA ALA A 129 -0.22 -5.85 14.75
C ALA A 129 -0.89 -6.63 15.89
N CYS A 130 -1.72 -5.97 16.72
CA CYS A 130 -2.42 -6.61 17.83
C CYS A 130 -3.57 -7.51 17.37
N ILE A 131 -4.33 -7.08 16.37
CA ILE A 131 -5.56 -7.74 15.89
C ILE A 131 -5.22 -8.94 14.98
N THR A 132 -4.20 -8.80 14.13
CA THR A 132 -3.81 -9.78 13.10
C THR A 132 -2.60 -10.65 13.47
N ARG A 133 -2.07 -10.56 14.69
CA ARG A 133 -1.06 -11.52 15.18
C ARG A 133 -1.62 -12.96 15.21
N PRO A 134 -0.80 -14.01 14.99
CA PRO A 134 -1.28 -15.39 15.08
C PRO A 134 -2.00 -15.67 16.40
N GLY A 135 -3.21 -16.24 16.32
CA GLY A 135 -4.12 -16.41 17.46
C GLY A 135 -4.88 -15.15 17.89
N GLY A 136 -4.77 -14.05 17.15
CA GLY A 136 -5.57 -12.84 17.33
C GLY A 136 -7.00 -12.99 16.81
N ILE A 137 -7.87 -12.05 17.19
CA ILE A 137 -9.31 -12.06 16.86
C ILE A 137 -9.60 -12.11 15.35
N ALA A 138 -8.69 -11.55 14.56
CA ALA A 138 -8.83 -11.45 13.12
C ALA A 138 -8.89 -12.82 12.43
N TYR A 139 -8.20 -13.82 13.00
CA TYR A 139 -8.24 -15.16 12.44
C TYR A 139 -9.61 -15.79 12.69
N THR A 140 -10.15 -15.65 13.91
CA THR A 140 -11.48 -16.19 14.27
C THR A 140 -12.60 -15.61 13.41
N VAL A 141 -12.47 -14.34 13.02
CA VAL A 141 -13.47 -13.66 12.20
C VAL A 141 -12.77 -12.94 11.05
N SER A 142 -12.69 -13.58 9.88
CA SER A 142 -11.96 -13.05 8.72
C SER A 142 -12.41 -11.66 8.29
N ASN A 143 -13.67 -11.27 8.56
CA ASN A 143 -14.14 -9.90 8.30
C ASN A 143 -13.34 -8.86 9.10
N ILE A 144 -12.96 -9.16 10.35
CA ILE A 144 -12.11 -8.28 11.18
C ILE A 144 -10.70 -8.20 10.58
N TYR A 145 -10.17 -9.32 10.07
CA TYR A 145 -8.87 -9.32 9.40
C TYR A 145 -8.80 -8.31 8.25
N TYR A 146 -9.70 -8.45 7.27
CA TYR A 146 -9.68 -7.56 6.11
C TYR A 146 -10.02 -6.13 6.47
N SER A 147 -11.05 -5.92 7.30
CA SER A 147 -11.44 -4.56 7.66
C SER A 147 -10.37 -3.84 8.48
N ALA A 148 -9.58 -4.51 9.32
CA ALA A 148 -8.43 -3.90 9.99
C ALA A 148 -7.37 -3.42 8.99
N TRP A 149 -6.97 -4.27 8.04
CA TRP A 149 -6.03 -3.90 6.98
C TRP A 149 -6.56 -2.79 6.07
N PHE A 150 -7.83 -2.85 5.66
CA PHE A 150 -8.45 -1.80 4.85
C PHE A 150 -8.60 -0.48 5.61
N THR A 151 -8.86 -0.52 6.92
CA THR A 151 -8.89 0.70 7.74
C THR A 151 -7.50 1.33 7.77
N PHE A 152 -6.46 0.55 8.04
CA PHE A 152 -5.08 1.02 8.02
C PHE A 152 -4.70 1.62 6.65
N ALA A 153 -4.95 0.90 5.56
CA ALA A 153 -4.69 1.38 4.21
C ALA A 153 -5.44 2.67 3.89
N SER A 154 -6.69 2.80 4.35
CA SER A 154 -7.49 4.02 4.18
C SER A 154 -6.91 5.20 4.98
N CYS A 155 -6.38 4.96 6.19
CA CYS A 155 -5.66 5.98 6.96
C CYS A 155 -4.40 6.47 6.22
N VAL A 156 -3.58 5.54 5.71
CA VAL A 156 -2.37 5.86 4.95
C VAL A 156 -2.71 6.63 3.67
N TYR A 157 -3.70 6.17 2.91
CA TYR A 157 -4.18 6.83 1.70
C TYR A 157 -4.67 8.26 1.98
N THR A 158 -5.43 8.44 3.06
CA THR A 158 -5.98 9.76 3.42
C THR A 158 -4.86 10.70 3.88
N LEU A 159 -3.89 10.19 4.65
CA LEU A 159 -2.69 10.94 5.05
C LEU A 159 -1.85 11.35 3.83
N ASP A 160 -1.64 10.45 2.88
CA ASP A 160 -0.91 10.72 1.64
C ASP A 160 -1.55 11.85 0.84
N LYS A 161 -2.87 11.79 0.63
CA LYS A 161 -3.63 12.85 -0.04
C LYS A 161 -3.61 14.17 0.72
N TRP A 162 -3.59 14.13 2.05
CA TRP A 162 -3.43 15.34 2.86
C TRP A 162 -2.02 15.93 2.69
N SER A 163 -0.99 15.09 2.76
CA SER A 163 0.42 15.46 2.61
C SER A 163 0.67 16.15 1.27
N ALA A 164 0.22 15.53 0.17
CA ALA A 164 0.32 16.09 -1.18
C ALA A 164 -0.37 17.47 -1.30
N SER A 165 -1.51 17.68 -0.61
CA SER A 165 -2.20 18.98 -0.62
C SER A 165 -1.50 20.08 0.19
N LYS A 166 -0.48 19.72 0.97
CA LYS A 166 0.31 20.62 1.81
C LYS A 166 1.74 20.80 1.33
N ASP A 167 2.06 20.26 0.15
CA ASP A 167 3.43 20.22 -0.35
C ASP A 167 4.38 19.56 0.67
N ILE A 168 3.85 18.59 1.42
CA ILE A 168 4.61 17.73 2.32
C ILE A 168 4.82 16.41 1.58
N LEU A 169 6.05 15.92 1.62
CA LEU A 169 6.52 14.67 1.02
C LEU A 169 5.45 13.58 0.94
N SER A 170 4.91 13.33 -0.26
CA SER A 170 3.88 12.31 -0.50
C SER A 170 4.51 10.93 -0.77
N ILE A 171 3.78 9.84 -0.51
CA ILE A 171 4.22 8.48 -0.86
C ILE A 171 4.44 8.38 -2.37
N ALA A 172 3.62 9.07 -3.16
CA ALA A 172 3.81 9.14 -4.60
C ALA A 172 5.18 9.73 -4.94
N GLU A 173 5.55 10.88 -4.37
CA GLU A 173 6.88 11.51 -4.57
C GLU A 173 8.02 10.62 -4.08
N ILE A 174 7.90 10.03 -2.89
CA ILE A 174 8.92 9.13 -2.31
C ILE A 174 9.16 7.93 -3.23
N THR A 175 8.12 7.41 -3.87
CA THR A 175 8.19 6.19 -4.67
C THR A 175 8.32 6.43 -6.17
N SER A 176 8.17 7.67 -6.65
CA SER A 176 8.23 8.03 -8.06
C SER A 176 9.63 8.34 -8.58
N VAL A 177 10.66 8.23 -7.73
CA VAL A 177 12.06 8.46 -8.15
C VAL A 177 12.45 7.53 -9.30
N SER A 178 11.96 6.29 -9.29
CA SER A 178 12.13 5.35 -10.40
C SER A 178 10.90 4.47 -10.64
N PHE A 179 10.81 3.86 -11.83
CA PHE A 179 9.70 2.99 -12.21
C PHE A 179 9.59 1.71 -11.36
N THR A 180 10.70 1.21 -10.81
CA THR A 180 10.74 -0.03 -10.03
C THR A 180 10.68 0.21 -8.52
N LEU A 181 11.08 1.39 -8.03
CA LEU A 181 11.16 1.73 -6.59
C LEU A 181 9.86 1.47 -5.83
N ARG A 182 8.70 1.85 -6.39
CA ARG A 182 7.40 1.57 -5.77
C ARG A 182 7.21 0.09 -5.44
N TYR A 183 7.69 -0.80 -6.31
CA TYR A 183 7.55 -2.24 -6.12
C TYR A 183 8.59 -2.80 -5.15
N TRP A 184 9.76 -2.19 -5.05
CA TRP A 184 10.73 -2.50 -4.00
C TRP A 184 10.19 -2.18 -2.60
N TRP A 185 9.48 -1.06 -2.42
CA TRP A 185 8.81 -0.74 -1.16
C TRP A 185 7.69 -1.74 -0.81
N ILE A 186 6.91 -2.18 -1.81
CA ILE A 186 5.91 -3.24 -1.62
C ILE A 186 6.59 -4.54 -1.20
N HIS A 187 7.69 -4.91 -1.88
CA HIS A 187 8.45 -6.12 -1.57
C HIS A 187 9.05 -6.07 -0.16
N PHE A 188 9.66 -4.94 0.23
CA PHE A 188 10.21 -4.71 1.56
C PHE A 188 9.14 -4.87 2.64
N THR A 189 7.99 -4.22 2.46
CA THR A 189 6.89 -4.29 3.43
C THR A 189 6.33 -5.71 3.55
N ALA A 190 6.15 -6.39 2.43
CA ALA A 190 5.68 -7.78 2.43
C ALA A 190 6.70 -8.72 3.09
N ALA A 191 7.99 -8.57 2.78
CA ALA A 191 9.08 -9.33 3.38
C ALA A 191 9.16 -9.11 4.90
N PHE A 192 8.92 -7.88 5.35
CA PHE A 192 8.83 -7.56 6.78
C PHE A 192 7.69 -8.33 7.46
N VAL A 193 6.51 -8.38 6.84
CA VAL A 193 5.37 -9.13 7.37
C VAL A 193 5.66 -10.63 7.40
N VAL A 194 6.30 -11.19 6.37
CA VAL A 194 6.74 -12.60 6.38
C VAL A 194 7.70 -12.86 7.52
N PHE A 195 8.73 -12.03 7.68
CA PHE A 195 9.75 -12.16 8.72
C PHE A 195 9.14 -12.14 10.12
N VAL A 196 8.35 -11.10 10.43
CA VAL A 196 7.73 -10.94 11.76
C VAL A 196 6.69 -12.03 12.03
N SER A 197 5.88 -12.42 11.04
CA SER A 197 4.89 -13.49 11.20
C SER A 197 5.57 -14.84 11.46
N SER A 198 6.69 -15.11 10.80
CA SER A 198 7.44 -16.35 10.96
C SER A 198 8.17 -16.40 12.32
N ILE A 199 8.73 -15.28 12.80
CA ILE A 199 9.27 -15.18 14.17
C ILE A 199 8.16 -15.41 15.20
N SER A 200 7.01 -14.76 15.00
CA SER A 200 5.88 -14.93 15.91
C SER A 200 5.39 -16.38 15.94
N LEU A 201 5.41 -17.08 14.79
CA LEU A 201 5.10 -18.50 14.73
C LEU A 201 6.15 -19.31 15.52
N GLU A 202 7.44 -19.14 15.22
CA GLU A 202 8.52 -19.88 15.90
C GLU A 202 8.48 -19.72 17.42
N VAL A 203 8.21 -18.53 17.93
CA VAL A 203 8.04 -18.29 19.38
C VAL A 203 6.87 -19.08 19.95
N GLN A 204 5.75 -19.16 19.23
CA GLN A 204 4.58 -19.94 19.65
C GLN A 204 4.87 -21.45 19.62
N LEU A 205 5.61 -21.91 18.61
CA LEU A 205 6.05 -23.30 18.51
C LEU A 205 7.01 -23.67 19.63
N SER A 206 7.91 -22.76 20.00
CA SER A 206 8.90 -23.00 21.06
C SER A 206 8.31 -23.03 22.47
N ASP A 207 7.17 -22.38 22.72
CA ASP A 207 6.55 -22.29 24.06
C ASP A 207 5.80 -23.59 24.45
N ASN A 208 5.83 -24.65 23.63
CA ASN A 208 5.13 -25.94 23.82
C ASN A 208 3.61 -25.81 24.15
N ARG A 209 3.01 -24.63 23.96
CA ARG A 209 1.60 -24.38 24.30
C ARG A 209 0.63 -25.05 23.35
N VAL A 210 1.11 -25.48 22.19
CA VAL A 210 0.31 -26.15 21.17
C VAL A 210 0.86 -27.57 20.99
N PRO A 211 0.32 -28.57 21.72
CA PRO A 211 0.88 -29.93 21.78
C PRO A 211 0.71 -30.77 20.49
N SER A 212 0.29 -30.16 19.38
CA SER A 212 -0.08 -30.85 18.13
C SER A 212 0.69 -30.33 16.90
N LEU A 213 1.82 -29.64 17.07
CA LEU A 213 2.65 -29.24 15.93
C LEU A 213 3.80 -30.21 15.71
N THR A 214 4.05 -30.47 14.43
CA THR A 214 5.07 -31.40 13.95
C THR A 214 6.43 -30.70 13.88
N MET A 215 7.51 -31.47 13.92
CA MET A 215 8.87 -30.93 13.73
C MET A 215 9.03 -30.17 12.39
N SER A 216 8.27 -30.57 11.36
CA SER A 216 8.21 -29.92 10.05
C SER A 216 7.78 -28.45 10.13
N ASP A 217 6.84 -28.13 11.03
CA ASP A 217 6.27 -26.78 11.12
C ASP A 217 7.28 -25.75 11.63
N ARG A 218 8.20 -26.23 12.46
CA ARG A 218 9.30 -25.44 12.99
C ARG A 218 10.36 -25.18 11.93
N GLU A 219 10.66 -26.17 11.09
CA GLU A 219 11.57 -26.03 9.96
C GLU A 219 11.00 -25.03 8.93
N ASP A 220 9.71 -25.11 8.63
CA ASP A 220 9.02 -24.17 7.76
C ASP A 220 9.01 -22.74 8.35
N ALA A 221 8.74 -22.59 9.65
CA ALA A 221 8.76 -21.30 10.31
C ALA A 221 10.18 -20.68 10.24
N PHE A 222 11.21 -21.47 10.53
CA PHE A 222 12.60 -21.04 10.41
C PHE A 222 12.96 -20.65 8.96
N PHE A 223 12.52 -21.44 7.99
CA PHE A 223 12.70 -21.12 6.58
C PHE A 223 12.01 -19.80 6.21
N GLY A 224 10.81 -19.53 6.73
CA GLY A 224 10.11 -18.26 6.62
C GLY A 224 10.88 -17.06 7.19
N ILE A 225 11.53 -17.23 8.35
CA ILE A 225 12.40 -16.21 8.96
C ILE A 225 13.57 -15.89 8.02
N VAL A 226 14.28 -16.91 7.54
CA VAL A 226 15.43 -16.75 6.64
C VAL A 226 15.01 -16.06 5.34
N MET A 227 13.89 -16.51 4.75
CA MET A 227 13.35 -15.96 3.51
C MET A 227 12.90 -14.51 3.64
N GLY A 228 12.20 -14.18 4.72
CA GLY A 228 11.80 -12.80 5.02
C GLY A 228 13.02 -11.90 5.22
N LEU A 229 14.02 -12.35 5.98
CA LEU A 229 15.25 -11.59 6.23
C LEU A 229 16.07 -11.34 4.96
N LEU A 230 16.27 -12.37 4.13
CA LEU A 230 16.98 -12.23 2.86
C LEU A 230 16.29 -11.20 1.94
N SER A 231 14.96 -11.30 1.84
CA SER A 231 14.15 -10.39 1.02
C SER A 231 14.18 -8.95 1.56
N LEU A 232 14.21 -8.76 2.89
CA LEU A 232 14.40 -7.46 3.53
C LEU A 232 15.75 -6.83 3.16
N ILE A 233 16.84 -7.59 3.27
CA ILE A 233 18.19 -7.10 2.95
C ILE A 233 18.25 -6.67 1.48
N VAL A 234 17.78 -7.52 0.56
CA VAL A 234 17.82 -7.25 -0.87
C VAL A 234 16.97 -6.03 -1.23
N SER A 235 15.75 -5.94 -0.71
CA SER A 235 14.86 -4.80 -1.00
C SER A 235 15.36 -3.50 -0.37
N SER A 236 15.87 -3.51 0.87
CA SER A 236 16.53 -2.34 1.46
C SER A 236 17.72 -1.87 0.63
N PHE A 237 18.55 -2.80 0.16
CA PHE A 237 19.70 -2.47 -0.68
C PHE A 237 19.28 -1.73 -1.96
N PHE A 238 18.28 -2.24 -2.70
CA PHE A 238 17.81 -1.54 -3.90
C PHE A 238 17.05 -0.26 -3.63
N ILE A 239 16.29 -0.18 -2.53
CA ILE A 239 15.68 1.09 -2.10
C ILE A 239 16.76 2.16 -1.92
N LEU A 240 17.90 1.81 -1.30
CA LEU A 240 19.03 2.72 -1.12
C LEU A 240 19.73 3.07 -2.45
N VAL A 241 19.86 2.13 -3.38
CA VAL A 241 20.37 2.39 -4.74
C VAL A 241 19.49 3.42 -5.46
N HIS A 242 18.16 3.25 -5.43
CA HIS A 242 17.19 4.16 -6.05
C HIS A 242 17.08 5.55 -5.41
N TYR A 243 17.69 5.75 -4.23
CA TYR A 243 17.82 7.06 -3.60
C TYR A 243 19.25 7.62 -3.72
N ASP A 244 20.08 7.04 -4.59
CA ASP A 244 21.47 7.43 -4.83
C ASP A 244 22.37 7.40 -3.56
N PHE A 245 21.99 6.64 -2.53
CA PHE A 245 22.87 6.41 -1.37
C PHE A 245 24.00 5.43 -1.72
N ILE A 246 23.84 4.65 -2.79
CA ILE A 246 24.79 3.62 -3.25
C ILE A 246 25.07 3.85 -4.74
N THR A 247 26.21 4.47 -5.05
CA THR A 247 26.54 4.96 -6.39
C THR A 247 27.25 3.94 -7.29
N PHE A 248 27.71 2.80 -6.76
CA PHE A 248 28.46 1.82 -7.55
C PHE A 248 27.57 0.90 -8.41
N LEU A 249 26.24 0.99 -8.27
CA LEU A 249 25.28 0.29 -9.11
C LEU A 249 24.38 1.29 -9.82
N GLU A 250 24.16 1.06 -11.12
CA GLU A 250 23.21 1.85 -11.90
C GLU A 250 21.78 1.44 -11.56
N GLU A 251 20.93 2.43 -11.30
CA GLU A 251 19.48 2.25 -11.17
C GLU A 251 18.89 1.68 -12.47
N GLY A 252 18.11 0.60 -12.38
CA GLY A 252 17.62 -0.11 -13.57
C GLY A 252 18.72 -0.87 -14.30
N GLY A 253 19.88 -1.11 -13.70
CA GLY A 253 20.96 -1.90 -14.29
C GLY A 253 20.67 -3.42 -14.33
N TRP A 254 21.59 -4.18 -14.91
CA TRP A 254 21.49 -5.64 -15.03
C TRP A 254 21.51 -6.38 -13.69
N SER A 255 22.15 -5.81 -12.68
CA SER A 255 22.18 -6.36 -11.32
C SER A 255 20.79 -6.42 -10.69
N GLU A 256 19.97 -5.37 -10.89
CA GLU A 256 18.57 -5.31 -10.44
C GLU A 256 17.75 -6.42 -11.09
N LEU A 257 17.88 -6.61 -12.41
CA LEU A 257 17.19 -7.69 -13.11
C LEU A 257 17.63 -9.06 -12.61
N PHE A 258 18.93 -9.32 -12.51
CA PHE A 258 19.46 -10.61 -12.08
C PHE A 258 18.94 -10.99 -10.69
N LEU A 259 19.01 -10.06 -9.74
CA LEU A 259 18.58 -10.32 -8.37
C LEU A 259 17.04 -10.42 -8.28
N THR A 260 16.30 -9.71 -9.13
CA THR A 260 14.84 -9.87 -9.26
C THR A 260 14.46 -11.26 -9.78
N VAL A 261 15.14 -11.77 -10.81
CA VAL A 261 14.92 -13.12 -11.34
C VAL A 261 15.21 -14.17 -10.26
N LEU A 262 16.30 -13.99 -9.50
CA LEU A 262 16.63 -14.86 -8.37
C LEU A 262 15.52 -14.83 -7.31
N LEU A 263 15.03 -13.65 -6.92
CA LEU A 263 13.91 -13.52 -5.99
C LEU A 263 12.66 -14.23 -6.50
N VAL A 264 12.30 -14.10 -7.78
CA VAL A 264 11.15 -14.83 -8.36
C VAL A 264 11.32 -16.34 -8.21
N VAL A 265 12.48 -16.89 -8.56
CA VAL A 265 12.74 -18.34 -8.44
C VAL A 265 12.65 -18.80 -6.98
N VAL A 266 13.27 -18.05 -6.07
CA VAL A 266 13.25 -18.41 -4.65
C VAL A 266 11.83 -18.30 -4.07
N TRP A 267 11.05 -17.29 -4.45
CA TRP A 267 9.66 -17.14 -4.00
C TRP A 267 8.72 -18.18 -4.60
N ILE A 268 8.98 -18.71 -5.80
CA ILE A 268 8.24 -19.88 -6.32
C ILE A 268 8.43 -21.08 -5.39
N ILE A 269 9.68 -21.36 -4.99
CA ILE A 269 9.99 -22.47 -4.08
C ILE A 269 9.35 -22.21 -2.71
N ALA A 270 9.54 -21.01 -2.16
CA ALA A 270 8.97 -20.65 -0.85
C ALA A 270 7.45 -20.74 -0.82
N LEU A 271 6.77 -20.25 -1.86
CA LEU A 271 5.32 -20.41 -1.99
C LEU A 271 4.93 -21.88 -2.07
N SER A 272 5.62 -22.70 -2.87
CA SER A 272 5.29 -24.13 -2.99
C SER A 272 5.37 -24.88 -1.66
N ILE A 273 6.27 -24.47 -0.77
CA ILE A 273 6.41 -25.03 0.58
C ILE A 273 5.33 -24.46 1.50
N PHE A 274 5.28 -23.13 1.64
CA PHE A 274 4.39 -22.49 2.61
C PHE A 274 2.91 -22.70 2.32
N THR A 275 2.51 -22.73 1.06
CA THR A 275 1.10 -22.89 0.64
C THR A 275 0.74 -24.33 0.30
N SER A 276 1.65 -25.29 0.48
CA SER A 276 1.33 -26.71 0.38
C SER A 276 0.24 -27.11 1.38
N SER A 277 -0.45 -28.21 1.11
CA SER A 277 -1.44 -28.75 2.05
C SER A 277 -0.76 -29.07 3.39
N GLY A 278 -1.23 -28.46 4.47
CA GLY A 278 -0.62 -28.56 5.80
C GLY A 278 0.56 -27.61 6.07
N GLY A 279 1.01 -26.84 5.06
CA GLY A 279 2.05 -25.82 5.21
C GLY A 279 1.62 -24.63 6.06
N ILE A 280 2.59 -23.87 6.58
CA ILE A 280 2.36 -22.78 7.54
C ILE A 280 1.55 -21.59 6.99
N ALA A 281 1.39 -21.50 5.68
CA ALA A 281 0.54 -20.53 4.99
C ALA A 281 -0.40 -21.25 4.01
N SER A 282 -0.94 -22.42 4.37
CA SER A 282 -1.84 -23.18 3.49
C SER A 282 -3.22 -22.54 3.31
N SER A 283 -3.65 -21.71 4.27
CA SER A 283 -5.00 -21.15 4.31
C SER A 283 -5.03 -19.66 4.64
N ILE A 284 -5.97 -18.98 3.99
CA ILE A 284 -6.34 -17.59 4.25
C ILE A 284 -7.07 -17.45 5.60
N SER A 285 -7.74 -18.49 6.11
CA SER A 285 -8.44 -18.41 7.40
C SER A 285 -7.49 -18.42 8.61
N GLY A 286 -6.23 -18.88 8.42
CA GLY A 286 -5.29 -19.12 9.52
C GLY A 286 -5.68 -20.22 10.50
N PHE A 287 -6.64 -21.06 10.11
CA PHE A 287 -6.96 -22.29 10.81
C PHE A 287 -7.02 -23.44 9.82
N ASP A 288 -6.45 -24.55 10.24
CA ASP A 288 -6.66 -25.83 9.58
C ASP A 288 -7.28 -26.82 10.57
N CYS A 289 -8.23 -27.60 10.08
CA CYS A 289 -8.84 -28.70 10.83
C CYS A 289 -7.93 -29.90 10.64
N LEU A 290 -7.10 -30.23 11.62
CA LEU A 290 -6.33 -31.47 11.58
C LEU A 290 -7.30 -32.64 11.76
N PRO A 291 -7.46 -33.54 10.78
CA PRO A 291 -8.12 -34.80 10.99
C PRO A 291 -7.15 -35.74 11.71
N GLU A 292 -6.81 -35.47 12.97
CA GLU A 292 -6.18 -36.48 13.81
C GLU A 292 -7.26 -37.47 14.25
N LEU A 293 -7.65 -38.34 13.32
CA LEU A 293 -8.33 -39.58 13.67
C LEU A 293 -7.46 -40.75 13.21
N PRO A 294 -7.18 -41.74 14.09
CA PRO A 294 -6.51 -42.96 13.68
C PRO A 294 -7.27 -43.56 12.49
N GLU A 295 -6.54 -44.13 11.52
CA GLU A 295 -7.00 -44.75 10.25
C GLU A 295 -8.10 -45.81 10.43
N LEU A 296 -9.24 -45.44 10.98
CA LEU A 296 -10.42 -46.25 11.06
C LEU A 296 -11.24 -45.94 9.81
N GLN A 297 -11.46 -46.99 9.00
CA GLN A 297 -12.25 -47.01 7.76
C GLN A 297 -13.69 -46.50 7.95
N TYR A 298 -13.87 -45.20 8.19
CA TYR A 298 -15.19 -44.59 8.28
C TYR A 298 -15.40 -43.59 7.16
N GLU A 299 -16.61 -43.66 6.60
CA GLU A 299 -17.08 -42.84 5.49
C GLU A 299 -17.29 -41.40 5.99
N TRP A 300 -16.50 -40.45 5.48
CA TRP A 300 -16.59 -39.04 5.89
C TRP A 300 -17.90 -38.43 5.38
N VAL A 301 -18.85 -38.21 6.29
CA VAL A 301 -20.13 -37.56 5.97
C VAL A 301 -20.04 -36.07 6.30
N LYS A 302 -19.40 -35.30 5.40
CA LYS A 302 -19.36 -33.81 5.36
C LYS A 302 -18.81 -33.07 6.59
N ILE A 303 -17.84 -32.18 6.36
CA ILE A 303 -17.38 -31.19 7.34
C ILE A 303 -18.33 -29.98 7.25
N HIS A 304 -19.05 -29.66 8.32
CA HIS A 304 -19.80 -28.42 8.47
C HIS A 304 -19.29 -27.70 9.71
N ASN A 305 -18.91 -26.41 9.60
CA ASN A 305 -18.50 -25.57 10.73
C ASN A 305 -17.38 -26.14 11.63
N CYS A 306 -16.42 -26.88 11.07
CA CYS A 306 -15.32 -27.49 11.83
C CYS A 306 -15.78 -28.46 12.94
N THR A 307 -17.04 -28.92 12.92
CA THR A 307 -17.47 -30.09 13.66
C THR A 307 -17.31 -31.31 12.75
N ILE A 308 -16.55 -32.28 13.23
CA ILE A 308 -16.42 -33.58 12.57
C ILE A 308 -17.54 -34.44 13.14
N VAL A 309 -18.49 -34.86 12.30
CA VAL A 309 -19.51 -35.83 12.70
C VAL A 309 -18.91 -37.23 12.58
N GLN A 310 -18.43 -37.78 13.69
CA GLN A 310 -17.95 -39.16 13.74
C GLN A 310 -19.03 -40.04 14.37
N ASN A 311 -19.53 -41.04 13.62
CA ASN A 311 -20.59 -41.95 14.07
C ASN A 311 -21.86 -41.23 14.58
N GLY A 312 -22.22 -40.11 13.95
CA GLY A 312 -23.37 -39.30 14.37
C GLY A 312 -23.13 -38.41 15.59
N VAL A 313 -21.91 -38.40 16.15
CA VAL A 313 -21.52 -37.52 17.25
C VAL A 313 -20.69 -36.37 16.70
N GLU A 314 -21.13 -35.14 16.95
CA GLU A 314 -20.34 -33.95 16.65
C GLU A 314 -19.15 -33.88 17.60
N MET A 315 -17.94 -33.93 17.05
CA MET A 315 -16.71 -33.69 17.79
C MET A 315 -16.11 -32.36 17.37
N GLU A 316 -15.68 -31.57 18.36
CA GLU A 316 -14.90 -30.36 18.12
C GLU A 316 -13.57 -30.71 17.47
N CYS A 317 -13.31 -30.17 16.28
CA CYS A 317 -12.02 -30.35 15.64
C CYS A 317 -10.95 -29.60 16.44
N ARG A 318 -9.80 -30.24 16.67
CA ARG A 318 -8.68 -29.61 17.36
C ARG A 318 -8.05 -28.60 16.39
N PHE A 319 -8.32 -27.32 16.61
CA PHE A 319 -7.83 -26.27 15.73
C PHE A 319 -6.31 -26.17 15.77
N ARG A 320 -5.69 -26.28 14.60
CA ARG A 320 -4.30 -25.86 14.41
C ARG A 320 -4.30 -24.37 14.09
N PHE A 321 -3.80 -23.57 15.03
CA PHE A 321 -3.58 -22.14 14.80
C PHE A 321 -2.37 -21.97 13.88
N MET A 322 -2.60 -21.40 12.70
CA MET A 322 -1.55 -21.01 11.77
C MET A 322 -1.51 -19.48 11.64
N PRO A 323 -0.38 -18.86 11.25
CA PRO A 323 -0.30 -17.43 10.94
C PRO A 323 -1.12 -16.99 9.71
N GLY A 324 -2.04 -17.84 9.23
CA GLY A 324 -2.28 -18.11 7.81
C GLY A 324 -2.44 -16.89 6.93
N SER A 325 -3.42 -16.01 7.15
CA SER A 325 -3.66 -14.88 6.25
C SER A 325 -2.49 -13.91 6.11
N ASN A 326 -1.86 -13.46 7.20
CA ASN A 326 -0.75 -12.49 7.11
C ASN A 326 0.41 -13.09 6.30
N LEU A 327 0.80 -14.32 6.65
CA LEU A 327 1.89 -15.00 5.98
C LEU A 327 1.54 -15.33 4.52
N TYR A 328 0.33 -15.81 4.26
CA TYR A 328 -0.17 -16.13 2.92
C TYR A 328 -0.13 -14.90 2.00
N TYR A 329 -0.76 -13.80 2.41
CA TYR A 329 -0.81 -12.59 1.62
C TYR A 329 0.56 -11.95 1.44
N ALA A 330 1.40 -11.97 2.48
CA ALA A 330 2.74 -11.42 2.39
C ALA A 330 3.65 -12.24 1.46
N CYS A 331 3.57 -13.57 1.47
CA CYS A 331 4.31 -14.41 0.53
C CYS A 331 3.89 -14.14 -0.93
N TRP A 332 2.59 -14.06 -1.19
CA TRP A 332 2.08 -13.70 -2.52
C TRP A 332 2.46 -12.28 -2.93
N ALA A 333 2.41 -11.32 -2.01
CA ALA A 333 2.84 -9.95 -2.27
C ALA A 333 4.34 -9.85 -2.58
N CYS A 334 5.19 -10.64 -1.90
CA CYS A 334 6.61 -10.73 -2.24
C CYS A 334 6.81 -11.27 -3.66
N MET A 335 6.15 -12.37 -4.01
CA MET A 335 6.24 -12.96 -5.36
C MET A 335 5.75 -12.01 -6.46
N LEU A 336 4.55 -11.43 -6.29
CA LEU A 336 3.96 -10.54 -7.29
C LEU A 336 4.75 -9.23 -7.43
N SER A 337 5.29 -8.69 -6.34
CA SER A 337 6.17 -7.52 -6.39
C SER A 337 7.48 -7.83 -7.11
N SER A 338 8.10 -8.99 -6.90
CA SER A 338 9.28 -9.42 -7.67
C SER A 338 9.00 -9.52 -9.17
N ILE A 339 7.87 -10.13 -9.56
CA ILE A 339 7.46 -10.18 -10.98
C ILE A 339 7.25 -8.75 -11.53
N ALA A 340 6.56 -7.89 -10.76
CA ALA A 340 6.27 -6.52 -11.17
C ALA A 340 7.55 -5.68 -11.35
N ILE A 341 8.55 -5.85 -10.48
CA ILE A 341 9.88 -5.22 -10.64
C ILE A 341 10.47 -5.62 -11.99
N GLY A 342 10.46 -6.91 -12.35
CA GLY A 342 10.99 -7.40 -13.63
C GLY A 342 10.27 -6.79 -14.85
N PHE A 343 8.95 -6.69 -14.81
CA PHE A 343 8.19 -6.05 -15.90
C PHE A 343 8.45 -4.54 -15.99
N LYS A 344 8.57 -3.86 -14.87
CA LYS A 344 8.83 -2.41 -14.84
C LYS A 344 10.26 -2.07 -15.22
N TRP A 345 11.22 -2.92 -14.86
CA TRP A 345 12.58 -2.85 -15.35
C TRP A 345 12.60 -2.92 -16.88
N LYS A 346 11.89 -3.89 -17.47
CA LYS A 346 11.78 -4.02 -18.93
C LYS A 346 11.15 -2.79 -19.58
N ALA A 347 10.09 -2.25 -18.97
CA ALA A 347 9.43 -1.03 -19.46
C ALA A 347 10.36 0.19 -19.41
N ALA A 348 11.12 0.36 -18.32
CA ALA A 348 12.09 1.44 -18.17
C ALA A 348 13.21 1.34 -19.23
N GLN A 349 13.71 0.14 -19.51
CA GLN A 349 14.72 -0.08 -20.56
C GLN A 349 14.17 0.20 -21.97
N ALA A 350 12.93 -0.16 -22.25
CA ALA A 350 12.29 0.16 -23.52
C ALA A 350 12.13 1.67 -23.72
N LEU A 351 11.83 2.41 -22.65
CA LEU A 351 11.71 3.86 -22.67
C LEU A 351 13.06 4.54 -22.89
N LYS A 352 14.12 4.13 -22.16
CA LYS A 352 15.50 4.60 -22.39
C LYS A 352 15.95 4.37 -23.84
N PHE A 353 15.60 3.21 -24.42
CA PHE A 353 15.92 2.91 -25.81
C PHE A 353 15.16 3.83 -26.78
N ALA A 354 13.86 4.05 -26.57
CA ALA A 354 13.07 4.97 -27.39
C ALA A 354 13.58 6.41 -27.31
N GLU A 355 13.96 6.89 -26.13
CA GLU A 355 14.57 8.22 -25.93
C GLU A 355 15.91 8.33 -26.68
N SER A 356 16.79 7.33 -26.56
CA SER A 356 18.06 7.32 -27.29
C SER A 356 17.89 7.34 -28.82
N GLN A 357 16.85 6.68 -29.33
CA GLN A 357 16.53 6.72 -30.77
C GLN A 357 15.98 8.07 -31.19
N ALA A 358 15.12 8.69 -30.38
CA ALA A 358 14.58 10.02 -30.65
C ALA A 358 15.69 11.09 -30.66
N GLU A 359 16.64 11.02 -29.72
CA GLU A 359 17.80 11.92 -29.68
C GLU A 359 18.70 11.76 -30.91
N LEU A 360 18.94 10.52 -31.36
CA LEU A 360 19.72 10.27 -32.58
C LEU A 360 19.03 10.82 -33.83
N GLN A 361 17.70 10.68 -33.93
CA GLN A 361 16.92 11.24 -35.04
C GLN A 361 16.97 12.77 -35.04
N GLN A 362 16.85 13.41 -33.88
CA GLN A 362 16.98 14.87 -33.75
C GLN A 362 18.37 15.36 -34.16
N LYS A 363 19.44 14.63 -33.79
CA LYS A 363 20.82 14.97 -34.20
C LYS A 363 21.00 14.86 -35.72
N GLN A 364 20.50 13.79 -36.34
CA GLN A 364 20.58 13.62 -37.79
C GLN A 364 19.80 14.70 -38.55
N GLN A 365 18.63 15.11 -38.02
CA GLN A 365 17.86 16.19 -38.64
C GLN A 365 18.60 17.54 -38.56
N ASN A 366 19.22 17.84 -37.42
CA ASN A 366 20.00 19.06 -37.24
C ASN A 366 21.28 19.09 -38.12
N GLU A 367 21.91 17.94 -38.39
CA GLU A 367 23.09 17.87 -39.29
C GLU A 367 22.71 18.16 -40.75
N VAL A 368 21.56 17.63 -41.22
CA VAL A 368 21.06 17.89 -42.59
C VAL A 368 20.70 19.36 -42.79
N ASP A 369 20.13 20.02 -41.78
CA ASP A 369 19.76 21.44 -41.86
C ASP A 369 21.00 22.36 -41.90
N VAL A 370 22.16 21.93 -41.38
CA VAL A 370 23.41 22.72 -41.39
C VAL A 370 24.16 22.59 -42.71
N GLU A 371 24.18 21.40 -43.33
CA GLU A 371 24.83 21.20 -44.65
C GLU A 371 24.05 21.85 -45.80
N GLY A 372 22.78 22.21 -45.61
CA GLY A 372 21.94 22.86 -46.63
C GLY A 372 22.21 24.35 -46.89
N TYR A 373 23.19 24.98 -46.22
CA TYR A 373 23.47 26.42 -46.32
C TYR A 373 24.86 26.77 -46.90
N GLU A 374 25.66 25.80 -47.37
CA GLU A 374 27.02 26.07 -47.89
C GLU A 374 27.14 26.20 -49.43
N ASP A 375 26.06 26.11 -50.21
CA ASP A 375 26.14 26.33 -51.67
C ASP A 375 25.30 27.52 -52.11
N GLY A 376 25.96 28.65 -52.40
CA GLY A 376 25.26 29.75 -53.08
C GLY A 376 25.95 31.12 -53.19
N ASP A 377 27.25 31.26 -52.97
CA ASP A 377 27.97 32.51 -53.28
C ASP A 377 29.38 32.19 -53.82
N ASP A 378 29.46 31.72 -55.05
CA ASP A 378 30.68 31.82 -55.87
C ASP A 378 30.29 32.36 -57.26
N ASP A 379 30.51 33.66 -57.41
CA ASP A 379 31.10 34.35 -58.56
C ASP A 379 30.51 34.14 -59.97
N ASP A 380 29.75 35.14 -60.42
CA ASP A 380 29.76 35.63 -61.82
C ASP A 380 30.20 37.10 -61.82
N ASP A 381 31.50 37.32 -61.56
CA ASP A 381 32.19 38.61 -61.75
C ASP A 381 33.11 38.49 -62.97
N ASP A 382 32.50 38.40 -64.15
CA ASP A 382 33.18 38.36 -65.45
C ASP A 382 33.36 39.79 -65.99
N ASN A 383 34.54 40.37 -65.78
CA ASN A 383 34.93 41.62 -66.45
C ASN A 383 36.44 41.66 -66.75
N PRO A 384 36.84 41.57 -68.03
CA PRO A 384 38.07 42.25 -68.47
C PRO A 384 37.93 42.91 -69.88
N PRO A 385 38.93 43.70 -70.32
CA PRO A 385 38.86 45.11 -70.71
C PRO A 385 38.30 45.48 -72.10
#